data_AF-A0A520KRR7-F1
#
_entry.id   AF-A0A520KRR7-F1
#
_cell.length_a   1.000
_cell.length_b   1.000
_cell.length_c   1.000
_cell.angle_alpha   90.00
_cell.angle_beta   90.00
_cell.angle_gamma   90.00
#
_symmetry.space_group_name_H-M   'P 1'
#
loop_
_entity.id
_entity.type
_entity.pdbx_description
1 polymer ?
#
loop_
_entity_poly.entity_id
_entity_poly.type
_entity_poly.pdbx_seq_one_letter_code
_entity_poly.pdbx_strand_id
1 'polypeptide(L)'
;MANIPLSHPRYRSMIVREKLVKAYEDDLLNDNDLIDFGKEEAVDYFLGEKTTKIAYISYIVAIIDMILARKPALILDNVSFILAEDIIVKSASTKSFWGDTLLLGFNENNFNERLFKRVDLPYFKYSSTEDIFDLGIDLLFCHKMDGSLKNLKNVKKIYFGLNLFSNDYYYFNIVILDNITRFFTNIERLYLKLIKKDKKILNKMRVRYSNIDFFKEYIREMINISIKKMNDDQNI
;
A
#
# COMPACT_ATOMS: atom_id res chain seq x y z
N MET A 1 27.01 7.52 -3.88
CA MET A 1 26.01 7.73 -2.81
C MET A 1 26.16 9.16 -2.33
N ALA A 2 25.13 9.98 -2.47
CA ALA A 2 25.11 11.24 -1.72
C ALA A 2 25.07 10.87 -0.23
N ASN A 3 26.04 11.33 0.56
CA ASN A 3 26.00 11.16 2.01
C ASN A 3 24.90 12.05 2.59
N ILE A 4 23.64 11.64 2.44
CA ILE A 4 22.49 12.36 2.98
C ILE A 4 22.48 12.08 4.49
N PRO A 5 22.58 13.10 5.36
CA PRO A 5 22.54 12.89 6.79
C PRO A 5 21.21 12.26 7.22
N LEU A 6 21.24 11.31 8.16
CA LEU A 6 20.03 10.73 8.77
C LEU A 6 19.14 11.79 9.43
N SER A 7 19.72 12.91 9.84
CA SER A 7 19.04 14.07 10.39
C SER A 7 18.32 14.92 9.35
N HIS A 8 18.55 14.69 8.05
CA HIS A 8 17.90 15.46 7.00
C HIS A 8 16.38 15.23 7.07
N PRO A 9 15.55 16.29 7.10
CA PRO A 9 14.09 16.16 7.29
C PRO A 9 13.42 15.30 6.23
N ARG A 10 14.07 15.14 5.06
CA ARG A 10 13.59 14.37 3.92
C ARG A 10 14.42 13.13 3.60
N TYR A 11 15.26 12.69 4.54
CA TYR A 11 16.14 11.53 4.34
C TYR A 11 15.37 10.33 3.75
N ARG A 12 14.22 9.98 4.34
CA ARG A 12 13.40 8.84 3.90
C ARG A 12 12.95 8.98 2.44
N SER A 13 12.42 10.12 2.06
CA SER A 13 11.94 10.40 0.70
C SER A 13 13.09 10.35 -0.32
N MET A 14 14.29 10.81 0.05
CA MET A 14 15.47 10.71 -0.81
C MET A 14 15.96 9.27 -0.99
N ILE A 15 16.04 8.48 0.10
CA ILE A 15 16.42 7.06 0.02
C ILE A 15 15.43 6.27 -0.86
N VAL A 16 14.13 6.56 -0.73
CA VAL A 16 13.10 5.93 -1.57
C VAL A 16 13.31 6.26 -3.05
N ARG A 17 13.60 7.53 -3.38
CA ARG A 17 13.92 7.92 -4.77
C ARG A 17 15.16 7.20 -5.30
N GLU A 18 16.24 7.14 -4.53
CA GLU A 18 17.45 6.43 -4.95
C GLU A 18 17.17 4.94 -5.20
N LYS A 19 16.35 4.29 -4.37
CA LYS A 19 15.93 2.89 -4.56
C LYS A 19 15.17 2.71 -5.88
N LEU A 20 14.26 3.62 -6.21
CA LEU A 20 13.48 3.57 -7.45
C LEU A 20 14.33 3.90 -8.68
N VAL A 21 15.21 4.89 -8.62
CA VAL A 21 16.14 5.22 -9.73
C VAL A 21 17.03 4.03 -10.03
N LYS A 22 17.60 3.38 -9.00
CA LYS A 22 18.39 2.17 -9.20
C LYS A 22 17.59 1.03 -9.80
N ALA A 23 16.35 0.81 -9.33
CA ALA A 23 15.48 -0.22 -9.90
C ALA A 23 15.14 0.07 -11.37
N TYR A 24 14.97 1.33 -11.74
CA TYR A 24 14.80 1.75 -13.13
C TYR A 24 16.07 1.48 -13.96
N GLU A 25 17.26 1.85 -13.46
CA GLU A 25 18.55 1.55 -14.11
C GLU A 25 18.81 0.05 -14.27
N ASP A 26 18.30 -0.77 -13.36
CA ASP A 26 18.38 -2.24 -13.38
C ASP A 26 17.30 -2.89 -14.31
N ASP A 27 16.57 -2.10 -15.11
CA ASP A 27 15.44 -2.55 -15.94
C ASP A 27 14.37 -3.32 -15.12
N LEU A 28 14.02 -2.81 -13.94
CA LEU A 28 12.94 -3.33 -13.07
C LEU A 28 11.72 -2.40 -13.02
N LEU A 29 11.86 -1.16 -13.51
CA LEU A 29 10.79 -0.16 -13.62
C LEU A 29 10.78 0.45 -15.02
N ASN A 30 9.64 0.99 -15.43
CA ASN A 30 9.50 1.78 -16.65
C ASN A 30 9.24 3.28 -16.34
N ASP A 31 9.16 4.11 -17.38
CA ASP A 31 8.94 5.56 -17.22
C ASP A 31 7.63 5.90 -16.49
N ASN A 32 6.55 5.16 -16.78
CA ASN A 32 5.25 5.40 -16.15
C ASN A 32 5.31 5.09 -14.65
N ASP A 33 6.05 4.06 -14.24
CA ASP A 33 6.25 3.71 -12.83
C ASP A 33 6.87 4.90 -12.06
N LEU A 34 7.89 5.54 -12.63
CA LEU A 34 8.55 6.71 -12.02
C LEU A 34 7.64 7.96 -12.02
N ILE A 35 6.90 8.19 -13.11
CA ILE A 35 5.97 9.33 -13.22
C ILE A 35 4.85 9.21 -12.20
N ASP A 36 4.23 8.02 -12.08
CA ASP A 36 3.13 7.80 -11.16
C ASP A 36 3.62 7.91 -9.70
N PHE A 37 4.78 7.36 -9.38
CA PHE A 37 5.40 7.57 -8.06
C PHE A 37 5.64 9.06 -7.78
N GLY A 38 6.13 9.83 -8.76
CA GLY A 38 6.34 11.27 -8.60
C GLY A 38 5.05 12.04 -8.26
N LYS A 39 3.91 11.64 -8.83
CA LYS A 39 2.59 12.21 -8.50
C LYS A 39 2.17 11.86 -7.08
N GLU A 40 2.37 10.61 -6.67
CA GLU A 40 2.07 10.16 -5.31
C GLU A 40 2.93 10.88 -4.29
N GLU A 41 4.21 11.09 -4.59
CA GLU A 41 5.11 11.83 -3.74
C GLU A 41 4.67 13.29 -3.61
N ALA A 42 4.26 13.93 -4.71
CA ALA A 42 3.69 15.28 -4.71
C ALA A 42 2.51 15.41 -3.71
N VAL A 43 1.60 14.42 -3.71
CA VAL A 43 0.50 14.35 -2.72
C VAL A 43 1.05 14.21 -1.31
N ASP A 44 2.07 13.38 -1.10
CA ASP A 44 2.68 13.15 0.22
C ASP A 44 3.25 14.43 0.84
N TYR A 45 3.76 15.36 0.03
CA TYR A 45 4.21 16.67 0.51
C TYR A 45 3.08 17.50 1.14
N PHE A 46 1.89 17.49 0.53
CA PHE A 46 0.72 18.21 1.07
C PHE A 46 0.22 17.60 2.39
N LEU A 47 0.50 16.32 2.61
CA LEU A 47 0.20 15.60 3.85
C LEU A 47 1.29 15.77 4.91
N GLY A 48 2.37 16.49 4.59
CA GLY A 48 3.53 16.63 5.48
C GLY A 48 4.28 15.33 5.70
N GLU A 49 4.26 14.41 4.72
CA GLU A 49 4.93 13.10 4.73
C GLU A 49 4.52 12.22 5.93
N LYS A 50 3.24 12.29 6.32
CA LYS A 50 2.66 11.60 7.49
C LYS A 50 1.35 10.90 7.15
N THR A 51 1.09 9.79 7.85
CA THR A 51 -0.22 9.14 7.84
C THR A 51 -1.27 10.04 8.52
N THR A 52 -2.35 10.37 7.81
CA THR A 52 -3.47 11.16 8.34
C THR A 52 -4.31 10.35 9.34
N LYS A 53 -5.12 11.02 10.17
CA LYS A 53 -5.95 10.32 11.16
C LYS A 53 -7.02 9.49 10.46
N ILE A 54 -7.66 10.05 9.44
CA ILE A 54 -8.65 9.32 8.65
C ILE A 54 -8.05 8.14 7.86
N ALA A 55 -6.82 8.26 7.32
CA ALA A 55 -6.11 7.11 6.74
C ALA A 55 -5.85 6.02 7.78
N TYR A 56 -5.46 6.41 9.00
CA TYR A 56 -5.28 5.48 10.12
C TYR A 56 -6.55 4.70 10.47
N ILE A 57 -7.73 5.32 10.34
CA ILE A 57 -9.02 4.64 10.51
C ILE A 57 -9.22 3.59 9.41
N SER A 58 -8.91 3.91 8.14
CA SER A 58 -8.96 2.92 7.04
C SER A 58 -8.07 1.72 7.30
N TYR A 59 -6.86 1.93 7.83
CA TYR A 59 -5.99 0.81 8.22
C TYR A 59 -6.64 -0.10 9.26
N ILE A 60 -7.28 0.46 10.29
CA ILE A 60 -7.92 -0.34 11.35
C ILE A 60 -9.01 -1.22 10.75
N VAL A 61 -9.88 -0.66 9.90
CA VAL A 61 -10.97 -1.41 9.26
C VAL A 61 -10.40 -2.48 8.33
N ALA A 62 -9.40 -2.14 7.52
CA ALA A 62 -8.75 -3.06 6.60
C ALA A 62 -8.09 -4.25 7.32
N ILE A 63 -7.38 -4.01 8.43
CA ILE A 63 -6.75 -5.07 9.21
C ILE A 63 -7.78 -5.94 9.92
N ILE A 64 -8.88 -5.37 10.44
CA ILE A 64 -9.98 -6.16 10.99
C ILE A 64 -10.56 -7.09 9.93
N ASP A 65 -10.83 -6.56 8.73
CA ASP A 65 -11.36 -7.35 7.62
C ASP A 65 -10.40 -8.46 7.21
N MET A 66 -9.10 -8.16 7.19
CA MET A 66 -8.08 -9.13 6.83
C MET A 66 -7.91 -10.24 7.87
N ILE A 67 -7.99 -9.92 9.17
CA ILE A 67 -7.98 -10.95 10.24
C ILE A 67 -9.21 -11.86 10.16
N LEU A 68 -10.34 -11.35 9.67
CA LEU A 68 -11.59 -12.09 9.56
C LEU A 68 -11.74 -12.81 8.20
N ALA A 69 -10.94 -12.45 7.20
CA ALA A 69 -10.93 -13.07 5.89
C ALA A 69 -10.45 -14.52 5.95
N ARG A 70 -10.97 -15.36 5.06
CA ARG A 70 -10.56 -16.76 4.93
C ARG A 70 -9.29 -16.89 4.12
N LYS A 71 -9.14 -16.09 3.07
CA LYS A 71 -8.01 -16.15 2.13
C LYS A 71 -7.68 -14.75 1.61
N PRO A 72 -7.02 -13.91 2.43
CA PRO A 72 -6.56 -12.60 1.99
C PRO A 72 -5.42 -12.73 0.97
N ALA A 73 -5.40 -11.81 0.01
CA ALA A 73 -4.32 -11.68 -0.97
C ALA A 73 -3.85 -10.23 -1.08
N LEU A 74 -2.60 -10.07 -1.49
CA LEU A 74 -1.97 -8.78 -1.77
C LEU A 74 -1.38 -8.84 -3.18
N ILE A 75 -1.79 -7.90 -4.02
CA ILE A 75 -1.23 -7.70 -5.35
C ILE A 75 -0.28 -6.51 -5.31
N LEU A 76 0.92 -6.74 -5.83
CA LEU A 76 1.99 -5.75 -5.95
C LEU A 76 2.26 -5.48 -7.42
N ASP A 77 2.36 -4.20 -7.75
CA ASP A 77 3.02 -3.75 -8.96
C ASP A 77 4.52 -3.57 -8.71
N ASN A 78 5.27 -3.19 -9.75
CA ASN A 78 6.72 -3.09 -9.67
C ASN A 78 7.18 -2.10 -8.59
N VAL A 79 6.57 -0.90 -8.52
CA VAL A 79 6.93 0.15 -7.55
C VAL A 79 6.66 -0.34 -6.13
N SER A 80 5.45 -0.83 -5.86
CA SER A 80 5.11 -1.29 -4.52
C SER A 80 5.95 -2.48 -4.08
N PHE A 81 6.30 -3.39 -4.99
CA PHE A 81 7.23 -4.48 -4.71
C PHE A 81 8.62 -3.96 -4.35
N ILE A 82 9.24 -3.10 -5.17
CA ILE A 82 10.58 -2.55 -4.90
C ILE A 82 10.63 -1.86 -3.54
N LEU A 83 9.59 -1.09 -3.19
CA LEU A 83 9.53 -0.38 -1.92
C LEU A 83 9.24 -1.27 -0.71
N ALA A 84 8.63 -2.43 -0.93
CA ALA A 84 8.22 -3.36 0.13
C ALA A 84 9.09 -4.62 0.24
N GLU A 85 10.01 -4.84 -0.70
CA GLU A 85 10.82 -6.05 -0.86
C GLU A 85 11.37 -6.54 0.49
N ASP A 86 12.05 -5.66 1.23
CA ASP A 86 12.67 -6.00 2.52
C ASP A 86 11.65 -6.50 3.55
N ILE A 87 10.47 -5.88 3.61
CA ILE A 87 9.40 -6.23 4.56
C ILE A 87 8.73 -7.54 4.16
N ILE A 88 8.53 -7.76 2.85
CA ILE A 88 7.92 -8.96 2.30
C ILE A 88 8.84 -10.16 2.53
N VAL A 89 10.12 -10.04 2.17
CA VAL A 89 11.14 -11.09 2.37
C VAL A 89 11.25 -11.48 3.83
N LYS A 90 11.35 -10.48 4.71
CA LYS A 90 11.40 -10.70 6.15
C LYS A 90 10.14 -11.39 6.67
N SER A 91 8.98 -11.02 6.16
CA SER A 91 7.71 -11.61 6.60
C SER A 91 7.52 -13.05 6.14
N ALA A 92 7.95 -13.36 4.91
CA ALA A 92 7.90 -14.72 4.37
C ALA A 92 8.80 -15.69 5.14
N SER A 93 10.01 -15.27 5.51
CA SER A 93 10.97 -16.10 6.26
C SER A 93 10.56 -16.38 7.70
N THR A 94 9.74 -15.51 8.31
CA THR A 94 9.33 -15.64 9.72
C THR A 94 7.94 -16.26 9.91
N LYS A 95 7.25 -16.67 8.82
CA LYS A 95 5.81 -17.02 8.83
C LYS A 95 4.98 -15.97 9.60
N SER A 96 5.30 -14.70 9.39
CA SER A 96 4.62 -13.58 10.04
C SER A 96 3.41 -13.12 9.20
N PHE A 97 2.93 -11.90 9.43
CA PHE A 97 1.76 -11.26 8.81
C PHE A 97 1.52 -11.58 7.31
N TRP A 98 2.56 -11.48 6.47
CA TRP A 98 2.43 -11.75 5.03
C TRP A 98 2.65 -13.23 4.67
N GLY A 99 3.15 -14.07 5.58
CA GLY A 99 3.51 -15.46 5.31
C GLY A 99 2.33 -16.37 4.95
N ASP A 100 1.12 -16.03 5.43
CA ASP A 100 -0.14 -16.70 5.07
C ASP A 100 -0.96 -15.92 4.03
N THR A 101 -0.49 -14.73 3.61
CA THR A 101 -1.15 -13.92 2.59
C THR A 101 -0.66 -14.37 1.22
N LEU A 102 -1.59 -14.62 0.31
CA LEU A 102 -1.24 -14.91 -1.07
C LEU A 102 -0.70 -13.64 -1.73
N LEU A 103 0.60 -13.64 -2.03
CA LEU A 103 1.28 -12.54 -2.71
C LEU A 103 1.24 -12.78 -4.22
N LEU A 104 0.79 -11.78 -4.96
CA LEU A 104 0.59 -11.83 -6.41
C LEU A 104 1.31 -10.64 -7.06
N GLY A 105 1.92 -10.86 -8.22
CA GLY A 105 2.42 -9.79 -9.09
C GLY A 105 1.40 -9.47 -10.17
N PHE A 106 1.37 -8.22 -10.65
CA PHE A 106 0.68 -7.95 -11.91
C PHE A 106 1.40 -8.65 -13.06
N ASN A 107 0.66 -9.19 -14.03
CA ASN A 107 1.24 -9.70 -15.26
C ASN A 107 1.35 -8.57 -16.30
N GLU A 108 2.06 -7.51 -15.95
CA GLU A 108 2.40 -6.45 -16.89
C GLU A 108 3.91 -6.53 -17.18
N ASN A 109 4.27 -7.32 -18.19
CA ASN A 109 5.59 -7.35 -18.85
C ASN A 109 6.72 -8.15 -18.14
N ASN A 110 7.82 -8.35 -18.87
CA ASN A 110 9.05 -9.07 -18.49
C ASN A 110 9.71 -8.58 -17.17
N PHE A 111 9.36 -7.38 -16.70
CA PHE A 111 9.89 -6.76 -15.47
C PHE A 111 9.51 -7.57 -14.23
N ASN A 112 8.24 -7.99 -14.14
CA ASN A 112 7.71 -8.78 -13.04
C ASN A 112 8.49 -10.09 -12.89
N GLU A 113 8.69 -10.82 -13.99
CA GLU A 113 9.40 -12.09 -13.96
C GLU A 113 10.85 -11.94 -13.44
N ARG A 114 11.58 -10.90 -13.87
CA ARG A 114 12.95 -10.62 -13.40
C ARG A 114 12.96 -10.23 -11.92
N LEU A 115 12.03 -9.37 -11.53
CA LEU A 115 11.91 -8.87 -10.16
C LEU A 115 11.58 -9.99 -9.17
N PHE A 116 10.63 -10.86 -9.52
CA PHE A 116 10.24 -11.98 -8.66
C PHE A 116 11.28 -13.11 -8.66
N LYS A 117 12.01 -13.34 -9.75
CA LYS A 117 13.16 -14.27 -9.77
C LYS A 117 14.31 -13.83 -8.86
N ARG A 118 14.45 -12.52 -8.61
CA ARG A 118 15.47 -11.98 -7.70
C ARG A 118 15.22 -12.42 -6.25
N VAL A 119 13.97 -12.76 -5.91
CA VAL A 119 13.54 -13.02 -4.54
C VAL A 119 12.97 -14.43 -4.45
N ASP A 120 13.79 -15.39 -3.99
CA ASP A 120 13.38 -16.78 -3.81
C ASP A 120 12.46 -16.92 -2.58
N LEU A 121 11.16 -16.71 -2.79
CA LEU A 121 10.13 -16.76 -1.75
C LEU A 121 9.28 -18.04 -1.86
N PRO A 122 9.39 -19.00 -0.93
CA PRO A 122 8.70 -20.29 -1.02
C PRO A 122 7.16 -20.21 -0.95
N TYR A 123 6.60 -19.08 -0.53
CA TYR A 123 5.14 -18.86 -0.40
C TYR A 123 4.58 -17.87 -1.44
N PHE A 124 5.43 -17.35 -2.32
CA PHE A 124 5.01 -16.44 -3.38
C PHE A 124 4.52 -17.26 -4.58
N LYS A 125 3.23 -17.15 -4.91
CA LYS A 125 2.68 -17.77 -6.12
C LYS A 125 2.53 -16.69 -7.18
N TYR A 126 3.40 -16.71 -8.17
CA TYR A 126 3.17 -15.96 -9.39
C TYR A 126 1.89 -16.52 -10.04
N SER A 127 0.86 -15.69 -10.16
CA SER A 127 -0.38 -16.05 -10.84
C SER A 127 -0.74 -14.92 -11.79
N SER A 128 -1.16 -15.27 -12.99
CA SER A 128 -1.80 -14.31 -13.88
C SER A 128 -3.09 -13.79 -13.23
N THR A 129 -3.62 -12.67 -13.71
CA THR A 129 -4.89 -12.14 -13.20
C THR A 129 -6.08 -13.07 -13.48
N GLU A 130 -5.98 -13.93 -14.49
CA GLU A 130 -6.97 -14.98 -14.79
C GLU A 130 -6.94 -16.10 -13.74
N ASP A 131 -5.75 -16.47 -13.26
CA ASP A 131 -5.60 -17.47 -12.19
C ASP A 131 -6.21 -16.99 -10.87
N ILE A 132 -6.30 -15.68 -10.63
CA ILE A 132 -6.83 -15.10 -9.38
C ILE A 132 -8.27 -15.53 -9.13
N PHE A 133 -9.07 -15.72 -10.19
CA PHE A 133 -10.49 -16.12 -10.08
C PHE A 133 -10.64 -17.48 -9.40
N ASP A 134 -9.73 -18.41 -9.67
CA ASP A 134 -9.80 -19.79 -9.18
C ASP A 134 -9.16 -19.96 -7.80
N LEU A 135 -8.48 -18.94 -7.29
CA LEU A 135 -7.79 -19.00 -6.00
C LEU A 135 -8.75 -18.88 -4.82
N GLY A 136 -10.03 -18.55 -5.00
CA GLY A 136 -11.01 -18.46 -3.90
C GLY A 136 -10.68 -17.38 -2.87
N ILE A 137 -10.06 -16.29 -3.32
CA ILE A 137 -9.72 -15.11 -2.52
C ILE A 137 -11.03 -14.42 -2.11
N ASP A 138 -11.14 -14.01 -0.84
CA ASP A 138 -12.30 -13.25 -0.34
C ASP A 138 -11.96 -11.79 0.05
N LEU A 139 -10.67 -11.47 0.15
CA LEU A 139 -10.16 -10.12 0.39
C LEU A 139 -8.90 -9.85 -0.42
N LEU A 140 -8.84 -8.70 -1.08
CA LEU A 140 -7.74 -8.30 -1.94
C LEU A 140 -7.22 -6.91 -1.57
N PHE A 141 -5.93 -6.80 -1.29
CA PHE A 141 -5.21 -5.53 -1.28
C PHE A 141 -4.55 -5.30 -2.63
N CYS A 142 -4.70 -4.13 -3.23
CA CYS A 142 -3.95 -3.79 -4.43
C CYS A 142 -3.63 -2.29 -4.52
N HIS A 143 -2.45 -1.98 -5.05
CA HIS A 143 -1.97 -0.61 -5.25
C HIS A 143 -2.56 0.03 -6.51
N LYS A 144 -2.84 -0.78 -7.52
CA LYS A 144 -3.39 -0.37 -8.79
C LYS A 144 -4.62 -1.21 -9.13
N MET A 145 -5.52 -0.65 -9.93
CA MET A 145 -6.67 -1.37 -10.46
C MET A 145 -6.49 -1.58 -11.97
N ASP A 146 -6.69 -2.80 -12.44
CA ASP A 146 -6.73 -3.15 -13.86
C ASP A 146 -8.09 -3.73 -14.26
N GLY A 147 -8.27 -4.03 -15.55
CA GLY A 147 -9.51 -4.61 -16.07
C GLY A 147 -9.90 -5.96 -15.44
N SER A 148 -8.92 -6.82 -15.18
CA SER A 148 -9.15 -8.16 -14.62
C SER A 148 -9.60 -8.11 -13.17
N LEU A 149 -8.98 -7.24 -12.36
CA LEU A 149 -9.34 -7.05 -10.95
C LEU A 149 -10.74 -6.46 -10.81
N LYS A 150 -11.16 -5.56 -11.70
CA LYS A 150 -12.52 -5.00 -11.73
C LYS A 150 -13.59 -6.09 -11.83
N ASN A 151 -13.28 -7.18 -12.54
CA ASN A 151 -14.20 -8.28 -12.81
C ASN A 151 -14.32 -9.29 -11.65
N LEU A 152 -13.44 -9.24 -10.63
CA LEU A 152 -13.50 -10.13 -9.47
C LEU A 152 -14.75 -9.83 -8.62
N LYS A 153 -15.82 -10.63 -8.81
CA LYS A 153 -17.05 -10.54 -8.02
C LYS A 153 -16.87 -11.21 -6.67
N ASN A 154 -17.61 -10.75 -5.65
CA ASN A 154 -17.59 -11.28 -4.28
C ASN A 154 -16.23 -11.21 -3.54
N VAL A 155 -15.25 -10.52 -4.12
CA VAL A 155 -13.98 -10.22 -3.46
C VAL A 155 -14.04 -8.81 -2.91
N LYS A 156 -13.81 -8.66 -1.61
CA LYS A 156 -13.66 -7.34 -0.99
C LYS A 156 -12.32 -6.74 -1.40
N LYS A 157 -12.31 -5.53 -1.96
CA LYS A 157 -11.10 -4.88 -2.46
C LYS A 157 -10.69 -3.71 -1.59
N ILE A 158 -9.40 -3.61 -1.30
CA ILE A 158 -8.79 -2.56 -0.50
C ILE A 158 -7.68 -1.91 -1.31
N TYR A 159 -7.82 -0.62 -1.57
CA TYR A 159 -6.79 0.18 -2.19
C TYR A 159 -5.77 0.61 -1.13
N PHE A 160 -4.49 0.63 -1.50
CA PHE A 160 -3.44 1.35 -0.77
C PHE A 160 -2.57 2.16 -1.72
N GLY A 161 -2.10 3.33 -1.31
CA GLY A 161 -1.25 4.20 -2.14
C GLY A 161 -1.63 5.67 -2.02
N LEU A 162 -1.03 6.55 -2.81
CA LEU A 162 -1.27 8.00 -2.76
C LEU A 162 -1.82 8.62 -4.05
N ASN A 163 -2.37 7.82 -4.97
CA ASN A 163 -3.09 8.32 -6.14
C ASN A 163 -4.44 9.01 -5.82
N LEU A 164 -4.43 10.18 -5.19
CA LEU A 164 -5.60 10.89 -4.66
C LEU A 164 -6.80 11.05 -5.62
N PHE A 165 -6.57 11.13 -6.93
CA PHE A 165 -7.60 11.42 -7.93
C PHE A 165 -7.92 10.23 -8.85
N SER A 166 -7.77 9.00 -8.36
CA SER A 166 -8.13 7.81 -9.13
C SER A 166 -9.63 7.73 -9.41
N ASN A 167 -9.99 7.42 -10.66
CA ASN A 167 -11.35 7.12 -11.06
C ASN A 167 -11.80 5.71 -10.65
N ASP A 168 -10.90 4.86 -10.15
CA ASP A 168 -11.19 3.47 -9.83
C ASP A 168 -11.70 3.26 -8.40
N TYR A 169 -11.78 4.32 -7.57
CA TYR A 169 -12.18 4.21 -6.17
C TYR A 169 -13.56 3.60 -5.92
N TYR A 170 -14.45 3.61 -6.91
CA TYR A 170 -15.75 2.97 -6.80
C TYR A 170 -15.67 1.42 -6.76
N TYR A 171 -14.59 0.83 -7.29
CA TYR A 171 -14.37 -0.61 -7.25
C TYR A 171 -13.84 -1.10 -5.89
N PHE A 172 -13.36 -0.17 -5.06
CA PHE A 172 -12.76 -0.46 -3.78
C PHE A 172 -13.78 -0.33 -2.65
N ASN A 173 -13.78 -1.31 -1.74
CA ASN A 173 -14.60 -1.26 -0.54
C ASN A 173 -13.96 -0.40 0.55
N ILE A 174 -12.62 -0.34 0.58
CA ILE A 174 -11.82 0.49 1.50
C ILE A 174 -10.70 1.15 0.72
N VAL A 175 -10.40 2.40 1.04
CA VAL A 175 -9.31 3.17 0.46
C VAL A 175 -8.38 3.61 1.59
N ILE A 176 -7.11 3.23 1.49
CA ILE A 176 -6.05 3.68 2.38
C ILE A 176 -5.16 4.63 1.58
N LEU A 177 -5.38 5.92 1.76
CA LEU A 177 -4.51 6.95 1.17
C LEU A 177 -3.32 7.20 2.09
N ASP A 178 -2.18 6.58 1.77
CA ASP A 178 -0.94 6.74 2.52
C ASP A 178 0.24 6.26 1.68
N ASN A 179 1.44 6.76 1.99
CA ASN A 179 2.66 6.37 1.28
C ASN A 179 2.88 4.86 1.40
N ILE A 180 3.26 4.23 0.30
CA ILE A 180 3.51 2.79 0.18
C ILE A 180 4.42 2.26 1.30
N THR A 181 5.53 2.95 1.59
CA THR A 181 6.47 2.52 2.65
C THR A 181 5.85 2.58 4.05
N ARG A 182 5.01 3.59 4.32
CA ARG A 182 4.25 3.72 5.56
C ARG A 182 3.14 2.69 5.64
N PHE A 183 2.54 2.31 4.51
CA PHE A 183 1.55 1.25 4.42
C PHE A 183 2.07 -0.07 4.96
N PHE A 184 3.14 -0.60 4.41
CA PHE A 184 3.68 -1.89 4.87
C PHE A 184 4.06 -1.86 6.36
N THR A 185 4.65 -0.75 6.81
CA THR A 185 5.02 -0.56 8.23
C THR A 185 3.80 -0.49 9.16
N ASN A 186 2.76 0.28 8.79
CA ASN A 186 1.59 0.51 9.62
C ASN A 186 0.69 -0.72 9.69
N ILE A 187 0.52 -1.41 8.57
CA ILE A 187 -0.30 -2.62 8.49
C ILE A 187 0.29 -3.71 9.40
N GLU A 188 1.60 -3.98 9.32
CA GLU A 188 2.26 -5.01 10.13
C GLU A 188 2.09 -4.69 11.63
N ARG A 189 2.38 -3.44 12.00
CA ARG A 189 2.23 -2.95 13.38
C ARG A 189 0.80 -3.07 13.90
N LEU A 190 -0.20 -2.75 13.08
CA LEU A 190 -1.62 -2.83 13.47
C LEU A 190 -2.09 -4.26 13.58
N TYR A 191 -1.68 -5.13 12.65
CA TYR A 191 -2.03 -6.53 12.72
C TYR A 191 -1.52 -7.20 13.98
N LEU A 192 -0.24 -7.02 14.32
CA LEU A 192 0.34 -7.61 15.53
C LEU A 192 -0.39 -7.17 16.81
N LYS A 193 -0.99 -5.97 16.81
CA LYS A 193 -1.82 -5.46 17.91
C LYS A 193 -3.23 -6.05 17.91
N LEU A 194 -3.82 -6.30 16.74
CA LEU A 194 -5.23 -6.68 16.60
C LEU A 194 -5.44 -8.19 16.54
N ILE A 195 -4.49 -8.97 16.02
CA ILE A 195 -4.60 -10.43 15.89
C ILE A 195 -4.78 -11.15 17.23
N LYS A 196 -4.32 -10.52 18.32
CA LYS A 196 -4.46 -11.03 19.70
C LYS A 196 -5.85 -10.80 20.29
N LYS A 197 -6.75 -10.09 19.61
CA LYS A 197 -8.10 -9.76 20.11
C LYS A 197 -9.12 -10.78 19.62
N ASP A 198 -10.13 -11.03 20.44
CA ASP A 198 -11.27 -11.87 20.07
C ASP A 198 -12.06 -11.31 18.88
N LYS A 199 -12.56 -12.22 18.02
CA LYS A 199 -13.41 -11.88 16.86
C LYS A 199 -14.62 -11.02 17.24
N LYS A 200 -15.24 -11.25 18.40
CA LYS A 200 -16.36 -10.41 18.91
C LYS A 200 -15.92 -8.96 19.15
N ILE A 201 -14.72 -8.75 19.69
CA ILE A 201 -14.16 -7.42 19.94
C ILE A 201 -13.82 -6.74 18.61
N LEU A 202 -13.16 -7.46 17.70
CA LEU A 202 -12.82 -6.94 16.37
C LEU A 202 -14.07 -6.50 15.60
N ASN A 203 -15.15 -7.30 15.65
CA ASN A 203 -16.43 -6.93 15.04
C ASN A 203 -17.05 -5.67 15.67
N LYS A 204 -16.91 -5.45 16.98
CA LYS A 204 -17.37 -4.20 17.64
C LYS A 204 -16.51 -2.99 17.28
N MET A 205 -15.23 -3.20 16.99
CA MET A 205 -14.30 -2.14 16.55
C MET A 205 -14.50 -1.74 15.09
N ARG A 206 -15.28 -2.51 14.32
CA ARG A 206 -15.55 -2.23 12.92
C ARG A 206 -16.42 -0.99 12.80
N VAL A 207 -15.78 0.15 12.54
CA VAL A 207 -16.45 1.43 12.31
C VAL A 207 -17.23 1.35 10.99
N ARG A 208 -18.39 2.02 10.91
CA ARG A 208 -19.09 2.22 9.65
C ARG A 208 -18.18 3.02 8.72
N TYR A 209 -17.75 2.39 7.64
CA TYR A 209 -16.81 2.97 6.69
C TYR A 209 -17.53 3.34 5.38
N SER A 210 -17.22 4.52 4.86
CA SER A 210 -17.79 5.10 3.65
C SER A 210 -16.67 5.81 2.90
N ASN A 211 -16.41 5.42 1.65
CA ASN A 211 -15.37 6.07 0.83
C ASN A 211 -15.64 7.57 0.69
N ILE A 212 -16.90 7.98 0.52
CA ILE A 212 -17.25 9.40 0.36
C ILE A 212 -16.89 10.20 1.61
N ASP A 213 -17.26 9.69 2.79
CA ASP A 213 -16.99 10.38 4.06
C ASP A 213 -15.48 10.37 4.37
N PHE A 214 -14.81 9.26 4.05
CA PHE A 214 -13.35 9.15 4.10
C PHE A 214 -12.68 10.23 3.24
N PHE A 215 -13.04 10.35 1.96
CA PHE A 215 -12.42 11.32 1.05
C PHE A 215 -12.66 12.77 1.50
N LYS A 216 -13.88 13.10 1.94
CA LYS A 216 -14.19 14.44 2.46
C LYS A 216 -13.29 14.81 3.64
N GLU A 217 -13.17 13.91 4.60
CA GLU A 217 -12.33 14.14 5.78
C GLU A 217 -10.84 14.15 5.42
N TYR A 218 -10.41 13.31 4.48
CA TYR A 218 -9.03 13.27 4.02
C TYR A 218 -8.60 14.59 3.37
N ILE A 219 -9.42 15.13 2.47
CA ILE A 219 -9.16 16.45 1.85
C ILE A 219 -9.14 17.55 2.90
N ARG A 220 -10.06 17.52 3.88
CA ARG A 220 -10.07 18.47 4.99
C ARG A 220 -8.77 18.40 5.80
N GLU A 221 -8.32 17.21 6.18
CA GLU A 221 -7.06 17.01 6.90
C GLU A 221 -5.86 17.51 6.07
N MET A 222 -5.81 17.18 4.77
CA MET A 222 -4.75 17.63 3.86
C MET A 222 -4.66 19.15 3.76
N ILE A 223 -5.80 19.84 3.62
CA ILE A 223 -5.86 21.31 3.59
C ILE A 223 -5.36 21.88 4.91
N ASN A 224 -5.82 21.35 6.05
CA ASN A 224 -5.41 21.83 7.37
C ASN A 224 -3.90 21.65 7.62
N ILE A 225 -3.34 20.51 7.21
CA ILE A 225 -1.90 20.25 7.31
C ILE A 225 -1.13 21.23 6.43
N SER A 226 -1.58 21.46 5.20
CA SER A 226 -0.94 22.37 4.26
C SER A 226 -0.93 23.82 4.76
N ILE A 227 -2.07 24.31 5.27
CA ILE A 227 -2.18 25.65 5.86
C ILE A 227 -1.27 25.79 7.07
N LYS A 228 -1.26 24.79 7.96
CA LYS A 228 -0.40 24.81 9.14
C LYS A 228 1.08 24.91 8.73
N LYS A 229 1.52 24.13 7.76
CA LYS A 229 2.89 24.17 7.26
C LYS A 229 3.28 25.55 6.74
N MET A 230 2.40 26.18 5.94
CA MET A 230 2.63 27.54 5.43
C MET A 230 2.76 28.58 6.55
N ASN A 231 1.95 28.46 7.61
CA ASN A 231 2.03 29.37 8.74
C ASN A 231 3.29 29.13 9.60
N ASP A 232 3.69 27.87 9.77
CA ASP A 232 4.91 27.52 10.51
C ASP A 232 6.16 28.05 9.76
N ASP A 233 6.17 27.98 8.42
CA ASP A 233 7.25 28.51 7.57
C ASP A 233 7.33 30.05 7.56
N GLN A 234 6.24 30.76 7.86
CA GLN A 234 6.22 32.23 7.99
C GLN A 234 6.77 32.74 9.34
N ASN A 235 6.93 31.87 10.33
CA ASN A 235 7.40 32.21 11.68
C ASN A 235 8.90 31.88 11.90
N ILE A 236 9.65 31.65 10.82
CA ILE A 236 11.10 31.39 10.79
C ILE A 236 11.80 32.57 10.13
#